data_AF-A0A2J7PU73-F1
#
_entry.id   AF-A0A2J7PU73-F1
#
_cell.length_a   1.000
_cell.length_b   1.000
_cell.length_c   1.000
_cell.angle_alpha   90.00
_cell.angle_beta   90.00
_cell.angle_gamma   90.00
#
_symmetry.space_group_name_H-M   'P 1'
#
loop_
_entity.id
_entity.type
_entity.pdbx_description
1 polymer ?
#
loop_
_entity_poly.entity_id
_entity_poly.type
_entity_poly.pdbx_seq_one_letter_code
_entity_poly.pdbx_strand_id
1 'polypeptide(L)'
;MHNRLLSFINKYSIINNKQHGFCKGKPIHTEITEFTKRVYKALDEKETSIGIFLDFSKAFNPADHDILLSKMERMGIRGVTLRWFQPYLENKEQAVEITYRCKN
;
A
#
# COMPACT_ATOMS: atom_id res chain seq x y z
N MET A 1 -5.84 -9.08 -17.42
CA MET A 1 -4.83 -9.33 -16.35
C MET A 1 -5.32 -8.89 -14.98
N HIS A 2 -5.77 -7.64 -14.83
CA HIS A 2 -6.25 -7.05 -13.56
C HIS A 2 -7.22 -7.93 -12.75
N ASN A 3 -8.36 -8.34 -13.32
CA ASN A 3 -9.36 -9.11 -12.58
C ASN A 3 -8.86 -10.48 -12.10
N ARG A 4 -7.98 -11.12 -12.89
CA ARG A 4 -7.34 -12.39 -12.53
C ARG A 4 -6.33 -12.23 -11.39
N LEU A 5 -5.57 -11.13 -11.40
CA LEU A 5 -4.62 -10.82 -10.34
C LEU A 5 -5.36 -10.49 -9.04
N LEU A 6 -6.41 -9.66 -9.10
CA LEU A 6 -7.22 -9.35 -7.93
C LEU A 6 -7.93 -10.58 -7.37
N SER A 7 -8.49 -11.44 -8.23
CA SER A 7 -9.13 -12.68 -7.75
C SER A 7 -8.13 -13.60 -7.07
N PHE A 8 -6.90 -13.71 -7.60
CA PHE A 8 -5.81 -14.44 -6.96
C PHE A 8 -5.42 -13.84 -5.60
N ILE A 9 -5.17 -12.53 -5.54
CA ILE A 9 -4.81 -11.81 -4.31
C ILE A 9 -5.87 -12.00 -3.22
N ASN A 10 -7.15 -11.88 -3.57
CA ASN A 10 -8.25 -12.03 -2.64
C ASN A 10 -8.44 -13.49 -2.20
N LYS A 11 -8.36 -14.43 -3.15
CA LYS A 11 -8.55 -15.86 -2.89
C LYS A 11 -7.52 -16.42 -1.89
N TYR A 12 -6.28 -15.96 -1.97
CA TYR A 12 -5.19 -16.43 -1.12
C TYR A 12 -4.85 -15.46 0.02
N SER A 13 -5.67 -14.43 0.24
CA SER A 13 -5.48 -13.42 1.30
C SER A 13 -4.05 -12.87 1.35
N ILE A 14 -3.51 -12.56 0.17
CA ILE A 14 -2.11 -12.13 0.00
C ILE A 14 -1.85 -10.79 0.69
N ILE A 15 -2.85 -9.91 0.69
CA ILE A 15 -2.80 -8.63 1.39
C ILE A 15 -3.42 -8.81 2.78
N ASN A 16 -2.78 -8.22 3.79
CA ASN A 16 -3.25 -8.28 5.18
C ASN A 16 -4.68 -7.73 5.29
N ASN A 17 -5.53 -8.42 6.05
CA ASN A 17 -6.91 -8.00 6.27
C ASN A 17 -7.04 -6.65 6.99
N LYS A 18 -6.03 -6.21 7.73
CA LYS A 18 -5.96 -4.88 8.36
C LYS A 18 -5.44 -3.78 7.44
N GLN A 19 -5.13 -4.09 6.17
CA GLN A 19 -4.77 -3.06 5.20
C GLN A 19 -6.04 -2.48 4.57
N HIS A 20 -6.25 -1.17 4.73
CA HIS A 20 -7.39 -0.44 4.15
C HIS A 20 -6.99 0.36 2.91
N GLY A 21 -5.74 0.84 2.85
CA GLY A 21 -5.20 1.55 1.70
C GLY A 21 -5.24 0.70 0.41
N PHE A 22 -5.76 1.30 -0.67
CA PHE A 22 -5.83 0.72 -2.01
C PHE A 22 -6.57 -0.64 -2.10
N CYS A 23 -7.40 -0.97 -1.11
CA CYS A 23 -8.18 -2.21 -1.07
C CYS A 23 -9.65 -1.93 -1.38
N LYS A 24 -10.22 -2.63 -2.37
CA LYS A 24 -11.63 -2.47 -2.73
C LYS A 24 -12.52 -2.83 -1.54
N GLY A 25 -13.47 -1.95 -1.22
CA GLY A 25 -14.44 -2.17 -0.14
C GLY A 25 -13.91 -1.92 1.27
N LYS A 26 -12.68 -1.39 1.43
CA LYS A 26 -12.11 -1.00 2.73
C LYS A 26 -11.83 0.49 2.75
N PRO A 27 -12.83 1.33 3.03
CA PRO A 27 -12.61 2.76 3.09
C PRO A 27 -11.75 3.14 4.30
N ILE A 28 -11.03 4.25 4.23
CA ILE A 28 -10.08 4.64 5.29
C ILE A 28 -10.74 4.96 6.63
N HIS A 29 -12.00 5.42 6.60
CA HIS A 29 -12.73 5.77 7.82
C HIS A 29 -13.03 4.56 8.70
N THR A 30 -13.09 3.34 8.15
CA THR A 30 -13.29 2.14 8.98
C THR A 30 -12.05 1.82 9.82
N GLU A 31 -10.84 1.96 9.28
CA GLU A 31 -9.60 1.79 10.07
C GLU A 31 -9.50 2.84 11.18
N ILE A 32 -9.79 4.11 10.85
CA ILE A 32 -9.78 5.19 11.85
C ILE A 32 -10.79 4.91 12.96
N THR A 33 -12.00 4.46 12.60
CA THR A 33 -13.03 4.12 13.58
C THR A 33 -12.60 2.96 14.47
N GLU A 34 -11.99 1.92 13.90
CA GLU A 34 -11.46 0.79 14.67
C GLU A 34 -10.31 1.19 15.60
N PHE A 35 -9.37 2.00 15.11
CA PHE A 35 -8.29 2.54 15.92
C PHE A 35 -8.82 3.35 17.10
N THR A 36 -9.74 4.29 16.85
CA THR A 36 -10.35 5.13 17.88
C THR A 36 -11.12 4.29 18.91
N LYS A 37 -11.85 3.25 18.48
CA LYS A 37 -12.50 2.30 19.39
C LYS A 37 -11.51 1.58 20.30
N ARG A 38 -10.35 1.16 19.77
CA ARG A 38 -9.29 0.50 20.56
C ARG A 38 -8.74 1.46 21.63
N VAL A 39 -8.51 2.72 21.27
CA VAL A 39 -8.03 3.74 22.22
C VAL A 39 -9.07 4.01 23.30
N TYR A 40 -10.34 4.23 22.95
CA TYR A 40 -11.40 4.46 23.94
C TYR A 40 -11.58 3.28 24.89
N LYS A 41 -11.55 2.05 24.36
CA LYS A 41 -11.65 0.85 25.20
C LYS A 41 -10.53 0.78 26.25
N ALA A 42 -9.29 1.02 25.83
CA ALA A 42 -8.15 1.01 26.75
C ALA A 42 -8.27 2.13 27.82
N LEU A 43 -8.79 3.30 27.44
CA LEU A 43 -9.09 4.38 28.39
C LEU A 43 -10.14 3.95 29.43
N ASP A 44 -11.23 3.32 29.00
CA ASP A 44 -12.29 2.81 29.88
C ASP A 44 -11.76 1.74 30.86
N GLU A 45 -10.82 0.91 30.38
CA GLU A 45 -10.16 -0.14 31.17
C GLU A 45 -9.00 0.39 32.04
N LYS A 46 -8.76 1.70 32.04
CA LYS A 46 -7.64 2.39 32.73
C LYS A 46 -6.25 1.88 32.32
N GLU A 47 -6.14 1.37 31.09
CA GLU A 47 -4.89 0.95 30.49
C GLU A 47 -4.18 2.13 29.81
N THR A 48 -2.86 2.01 29.65
CA THR A 48 -2.07 2.99 28.89
C THR A 48 -2.02 2.61 27.42
N SER A 49 -2.46 3.52 26.54
CA SER A 49 -2.36 3.35 25.09
C SER A 49 -1.15 4.09 24.51
N ILE A 50 -0.36 3.42 23.67
CA ILE A 50 0.74 4.01 22.92
C ILE A 50 0.53 3.77 21.43
N GLY A 51 0.53 4.84 20.63
CA GLY A 51 0.44 4.79 19.17
C GLY A 51 1.79 5.08 18.52
N ILE A 52 2.20 4.23 17.57
CA ILE A 52 3.38 4.46 16.73
C ILE A 52 2.90 4.72 15.30
N PHE A 53 3.17 5.92 14.79
CA PHE A 53 2.81 6.33 13.43
C PHE A 53 4.07 6.39 12.59
N LEU A 54 4.10 5.60 11.50
CA LEU A 54 5.23 5.50 10.59
C LEU A 54 4.81 6.03 9.22
N ASP A 55 5.63 6.89 8.63
CA ASP A 55 5.49 7.34 7.25
C ASP A 55 6.78 7.08 6.48
N PHE A 56 6.65 6.51 5.28
CA PHE A 56 7.81 6.20 4.45
C PHE A 56 8.15 7.40 3.57
N SER A 57 9.34 7.97 3.76
CA SER A 57 9.82 9.00 2.86
C SER A 57 9.94 8.46 1.44
N LYS A 58 9.33 9.17 0.48
CA LYS A 58 9.35 8.81 -0.94
C LYS A 58 8.92 7.36 -1.20
N ALA A 59 7.78 6.93 -0.66
CA ALA A 59 7.20 5.58 -0.83
C ALA A 59 7.02 5.10 -2.30
N PHE A 60 7.22 5.99 -3.28
CA PHE A 60 7.15 5.71 -4.72
C PHE A 60 8.48 5.97 -5.47
N ASN A 61 9.51 6.51 -4.81
CA ASN A 61 10.88 6.42 -5.34
C ASN A 61 11.34 4.97 -5.21
N PRO A 62 12.29 4.52 -6.06
CA PRO A 62 12.45 3.11 -6.36
C PRO A 62 12.81 2.34 -5.09
N ALA A 63 11.80 1.75 -4.46
CA ALA A 63 11.98 0.48 -3.79
C ALA A 63 12.67 -0.39 -4.83
N ASP A 64 13.86 -0.88 -4.50
CA ASP A 64 14.67 -1.71 -5.38
C ASP A 64 13.75 -2.65 -6.18
N HIS A 65 13.63 -2.40 -7.48
CA HIS A 65 12.63 -3.04 -8.32
C HIS A 65 12.82 -4.56 -8.33
N ASP A 66 14.06 -5.02 -8.12
CA ASP A 66 14.39 -6.44 -7.99
C ASP A 66 13.85 -7.01 -6.69
N ILE A 67 13.88 -6.25 -5.59
CA ILE A 67 13.25 -6.66 -4.33
C ILE A 67 11.73 -6.76 -4.50
N LEU A 68 11.10 -5.81 -5.18
CA LEU A 68 9.65 -5.84 -5.42
C LEU A 68 9.27 -7.04 -6.30
N LEU A 69 9.94 -7.25 -7.42
CA LEU A 69 9.70 -8.38 -8.33
C LEU A 69 9.95 -9.72 -7.62
N SER A 70 11.02 -9.83 -6.85
CA SER A 70 11.32 -11.02 -6.03
C SER A 70 10.24 -11.30 -4.99
N LYS A 71 9.71 -10.26 -4.33
CA LYS A 71 8.58 -10.42 -3.39
C LYS A 71 7.32 -10.88 -4.11
N MET A 72 7.00 -10.30 -5.27
CA MET A 72 5.84 -10.69 -6.07
C MET A 72 5.92 -12.16 -6.49
N GLU A 73 7.10 -12.63 -6.93
CA GLU A 73 7.33 -14.03 -7.29
C GLU A 73 7.11 -14.99 -6.10
N ARG A 74 7.65 -14.62 -4.92
CA ARG A 74 7.48 -15.38 -3.67
C ARG A 74 6.03 -15.43 -3.22
N MET A 75 5.27 -14.35 -3.42
CA MET A 75 3.82 -14.27 -3.16
C MET A 75 2.98 -15.05 -4.19
N GLY A 76 3.62 -15.65 -5.22
CA GLY A 76 2.96 -16.49 -6.21
C GLY A 76 2.51 -15.76 -7.49
N ILE A 77 2.86 -14.48 -7.65
CA ILE A 77 2.67 -13.74 -8.90
C ILE A 77 3.83 -14.11 -9.84
N ARG A 78 3.57 -14.99 -10.83
CA ARG A 78 4.63 -15.60 -11.66
C ARG A 78 4.31 -15.54 -13.16
N GLY A 79 5.29 -15.95 -13.97
CA GLY A 79 5.13 -16.15 -15.41
C GLY A 79 4.76 -14.86 -16.16
N VAL A 80 3.72 -14.94 -17.00
CA VAL A 80 3.29 -13.81 -17.86
C VAL A 80 2.93 -12.56 -17.05
N THR A 81 2.33 -12.72 -15.87
CA THR A 81 1.95 -11.57 -15.04
C THR A 81 3.18 -10.90 -14.44
N LEU A 82 4.17 -11.65 -13.93
CA LEU A 82 5.41 -11.08 -13.39
C LEU A 82 6.22 -10.38 -14.49
N ARG A 83 6.36 -11.01 -15.66
CA ARG A 83 7.04 -10.41 -16.84
C ARG A 83 6.39 -9.13 -17.33
N TRP A 84 5.08 -8.95 -17.12
CA TRP A 84 4.40 -7.70 -17.45
C TRP A 84 4.75 -6.57 -16.49
N PHE A 85 4.95 -6.87 -15.20
CA PHE A 85 5.34 -5.86 -14.20
C PHE A 85 6.78 -5.39 -14.35
N GLN A 86 7.68 -6.25 -14.84
CA GLN A 86 9.10 -5.95 -14.95
C GLN A 86 9.42 -4.66 -15.72
N PRO A 87 9.04 -4.50 -17.00
CA PRO A 87 9.30 -3.26 -17.74
C PRO A 87 8.50 -2.06 -17.22
N TYR A 88 7.34 -2.31 -16.57
CA TYR A 88 6.53 -1.25 -15.96
C TYR A 88 7.19 -0.64 -14.73
N LEU A 89 8.01 -1.41 -14.01
CA LEU A 89 8.74 -0.93 -12.84
C LEU A 89 10.10 -0.35 -13.23
N GLU A 90 10.85 -1.02 -14.10
CA GLU A 90 12.22 -0.62 -14.48
C GLU A 90 12.29 0.73 -15.22
N ASN A 91 11.31 1.05 -16.09
CA ASN A 91 11.39 2.21 -16.99
C ASN A 91 10.41 3.34 -16.61
N LYS A 92 10.34 3.70 -15.32
CA LYS A 92 9.50 4.83 -14.90
C LYS A 92 10.24 6.16 -15.01
N GLU A 93 9.95 6.90 -16.08
CA GLU A 93 10.24 8.33 -16.16
C GLU A 93 9.06 9.12 -15.60
N GLN A 94 9.32 10.06 -14.68
CA GLN A 94 8.32 11.00 -14.17
C GLN A 94 8.76 12.41 -14.58
N ALA A 95 7.90 13.11 -15.32
CA ALA A 95 8.07 14.52 -15.62
C ALA A 95 7.15 15.34 -14.71
N VAL A 96 7.68 16.44 -14.17
CA VAL A 96 6.90 17.42 -13.40
C VAL A 96 6.91 18.75 -14.13
N GLU A 97 5.74 19.34 -14.32
CA GLU A 97 5.62 20.71 -14.84
C GLU A 97 5.76 21.69 -13.68
N ILE A 98 6.70 22.63 -13.79
CA ILE A 98 6.90 23.67 -12.78
C ILE A 98 6.29 24.97 -13.30
N THR A 99 5.18 25.38 -12.70
CA THR A 99 4.57 26.68 -12.97
C THR A 99 5.20 27.74 -12.07
N TYR A 100 5.97 28.67 -12.64
CA TYR A 100 6.46 29.85 -11.91
C TYR A 100 5.31 30.87 -11.76
N ARG A 101 4.91 31.17 -10.54
CA ARG A 101 4.11 32.36 -10.23
C ARG A 101 5.04 33.47 -9.74
N CYS A 102 5.21 34.53 -10.53
CA CYS A 102 5.80 35.76 -10.03
C CYS A 102 4.87 36.36 -8.96
N LYS A 103 5.41 36.65 -7.77
CA LYS A 103 4.70 37.48 -6.78
C LYS A 103 4.78 38.93 -7.26
N ASN A 104 3.62 39.55 -7.49
CA ASN A 104 3.49 41.01 -7.54
C ASN A 104 3.55 41.57 -6.13
#